data_AF-A0A959F4E0-F1
#
_entry.id   AF-A0A959F4E0-F1
#
_cell.length_a   1.000
_cell.length_b   1.000
_cell.length_c   1.000
_cell.angle_alpha   90.00
_cell.angle_beta   90.00
_cell.angle_gamma   90.00
#
_symmetry.space_group_name_H-M   'P 1'
#
loop_
_entity.id
_entity.type
_entity.pdbx_description
1 polymer ?
#
loop_
_entity_poly.entity_id
_entity_poly.type
_entity_poly.pdbx_seq_one_letter_code
_entity_poly.pdbx_strand_id
1 'polypeptide(L)'
;MENTYQYPHTNTADTLRSKLNRSSFMQYAIVLLAFSTGVCLCWSCQSGFADARSSFVKSDQLIEAIHTFETKRTESQDGLKFAYDKIDSILQHYDVESARPLTIEFEEVWSEVLQRIDNLRQQFNTVCRRSATYFSILERETALLNDMEKKEEQEQRNAILRQHWDHELGKAEATFAQIKLLLDNGNDLYRLMLISTLRATLSEEIGEIQQITARADKLLLDLRQLAEEGLEMLPQA
;
A
#
# COMPACT_ATOMS: atom_id res chain seq x y z
N MET A 1 0.03 60.05 2.60
CA MET A 1 -1.30 59.96 3.22
C MET A 1 -1.39 58.60 3.87
N GLU A 2 -1.30 58.61 5.20
CA GLU A 2 -1.27 57.49 6.12
C GLU A 2 -2.67 56.85 6.26
N ASN A 3 -2.75 55.53 6.45
CA ASN A 3 -3.03 54.96 7.79
C ASN A 3 -3.13 53.43 7.74
N THR A 4 -2.05 52.81 8.19
CA THR A 4 -1.93 51.74 9.19
C THR A 4 -3.14 51.56 10.15
N TYR A 5 -3.57 50.32 10.43
CA TYR A 5 -3.16 49.56 11.63
C TYR A 5 -3.93 48.24 11.82
N GLN A 6 -3.20 47.31 12.46
CA GLN A 6 -3.49 45.92 12.84
C GLN A 6 -4.50 45.72 13.98
N TYR A 7 -4.99 44.48 14.02
CA TYR A 7 -5.79 43.72 15.01
C TYR A 7 -5.44 43.92 16.51
N PRO A 8 -6.37 43.47 17.39
CA PRO A 8 -6.00 42.34 18.27
C PRO A 8 -7.11 41.29 18.56
N HIS A 9 -6.65 40.16 19.10
CA HIS A 9 -7.38 38.97 19.60
C HIS A 9 -8.03 39.16 20.99
N THR A 10 -9.03 38.32 21.33
CA THR A 10 -9.22 37.49 22.56
C THR A 10 -10.68 36.99 22.63
N ASN A 11 -11.01 35.69 22.60
CA ASN A 11 -11.00 34.61 23.61
C ASN A 11 -12.08 34.65 24.72
N THR A 12 -12.95 33.62 24.67
CA THR A 12 -13.49 32.79 25.76
C THR A 12 -14.39 33.35 26.89
N ALA A 13 -15.59 32.75 26.92
CA ALA A 13 -16.24 32.08 28.06
C ALA A 13 -17.02 32.89 29.11
N ASP A 14 -18.20 32.31 29.39
CA ASP A 14 -19.00 32.34 30.61
C ASP A 14 -19.65 33.66 31.04
N THR A 15 -20.99 33.68 31.00
CA THR A 15 -21.80 33.69 32.23
C THR A 15 -23.30 33.51 31.96
N LEU A 16 -23.80 32.36 32.41
CA LEU A 16 -24.94 32.20 33.33
C LEU A 16 -26.38 32.65 32.94
N ARG A 17 -27.21 31.62 32.66
CA ARG A 17 -28.22 31.09 33.63
C ARG A 17 -29.36 32.02 34.10
N SER A 18 -30.54 31.87 33.51
CA SER A 18 -31.84 31.84 34.20
C SER A 18 -32.89 31.16 33.29
N LYS A 19 -33.31 29.91 33.57
CA LYS A 19 -34.47 29.55 34.40
C LYS A 19 -35.69 30.47 34.18
N LEU A 20 -36.75 29.97 33.55
CA LEU A 20 -37.94 29.49 34.30
C LEU A 20 -38.97 28.81 33.39
N ASN A 21 -39.59 27.81 33.99
CA ASN A 21 -40.46 26.77 33.45
C ASN A 21 -41.92 27.07 33.89
N ARG A 22 -42.89 26.34 33.31
CA ARG A 22 -44.34 26.23 33.62
C ARG A 22 -45.23 27.37 33.09
N SER A 23 -46.47 27.15 32.62
CA SER A 23 -47.41 26.03 32.81
C SER A 23 -48.43 25.93 31.65
N SER A 24 -49.02 24.74 31.57
CA SER A 24 -50.29 24.36 30.93
C SER A 24 -51.41 25.41 30.88
N PHE A 25 -52.16 25.45 29.78
CA PHE A 25 -53.63 25.42 29.82
C PHE A 25 -54.20 25.03 28.44
N MET A 26 -55.15 24.11 28.46
CA MET A 26 -56.04 23.72 27.35
C MET A 26 -56.78 24.90 26.71
N GLN A 27 -57.41 24.62 25.56
CA GLN A 27 -58.42 25.36 24.78
C GLN A 27 -57.79 25.99 23.52
N TYR A 28 -58.14 25.63 22.28
CA TYR A 28 -59.47 25.36 21.74
C TYR A 28 -59.41 24.36 20.59
N ALA A 29 -60.35 23.43 20.60
CA ALA A 29 -60.75 22.66 19.45
C ALA A 29 -61.63 23.51 18.51
N ILE A 30 -61.72 23.07 17.25
CA ILE A 30 -62.77 23.38 16.26
C ILE A 30 -62.57 24.67 15.47
N VAL A 31 -61.85 24.55 14.33
CA VAL A 31 -62.19 25.25 13.08
C VAL A 31 -61.88 24.31 11.90
N LEU A 32 -62.96 23.73 11.33
CA LEU A 32 -63.17 23.42 9.90
C LEU A 32 -62.19 22.42 9.23
N LEU A 33 -62.52 21.15 9.01
CA LEU A 33 -63.53 20.66 8.04
C LEU A 33 -63.63 21.49 6.75
N ALA A 34 -62.50 21.70 6.07
CA ALA A 34 -62.45 22.10 4.67
C ALA A 34 -61.06 21.86 4.06
N PHE A 35 -60.56 20.62 3.98
CA PHE A 35 -59.46 20.27 3.05
C PHE A 35 -59.42 18.77 2.72
N SER A 36 -60.59 18.13 2.66
CA SER A 36 -60.77 16.91 1.84
C SER A 36 -60.74 17.34 0.37
N THR A 37 -59.92 16.67 -0.46
CA THR A 37 -59.81 16.74 -1.94
C THR A 37 -58.69 17.59 -2.58
N GLY A 38 -57.60 17.91 -1.87
CA GLY A 38 -56.55 18.78 -2.43
C GLY A 38 -55.09 18.29 -2.48
N VAL A 39 -54.70 17.17 -1.85
CA VAL A 39 -53.27 16.81 -1.70
C VAL A 39 -53.07 15.29 -1.67
N CYS A 40 -53.03 14.63 -2.83
CA CYS A 40 -52.55 13.24 -2.94
C CYS A 40 -52.12 12.87 -4.38
N LEU A 41 -51.54 13.80 -5.15
CA LEU A 41 -51.05 13.49 -6.52
C LEU A 41 -49.66 14.04 -6.86
N CYS A 42 -48.83 14.43 -5.88
CA CYS A 42 -47.47 14.91 -6.15
C CYS A 42 -46.35 14.13 -5.44
N TRP A 43 -46.60 12.90 -4.97
CA TRP A 43 -45.61 12.11 -4.23
C TRP A 43 -45.15 10.82 -4.93
N SER A 44 -45.43 10.68 -6.23
CA SER A 44 -45.08 9.46 -6.99
C SER A 44 -44.13 9.66 -8.17
N CYS A 45 -43.60 10.87 -8.41
CA CYS A 45 -42.72 11.11 -9.57
C CYS A 45 -41.26 11.53 -9.22
N GLN A 46 -40.87 11.61 -7.95
CA GLN A 46 -39.56 12.20 -7.59
C GLN A 46 -38.47 11.20 -7.13
N SER A 47 -38.74 9.89 -7.09
CA SER A 47 -37.75 8.89 -6.66
C SER A 47 -36.90 8.30 -7.79
N GLY A 48 -37.28 8.47 -9.06
CA GLY A 48 -36.56 7.85 -10.20
C GLY A 48 -35.31 8.60 -10.68
N PHE A 49 -35.18 9.90 -10.43
CA PHE A 49 -34.08 10.72 -10.99
C PHE A 49 -32.87 10.93 -10.06
N ALA A 50 -33.03 10.70 -8.76
CA ALA A 50 -31.92 10.80 -7.80
C ALA A 50 -30.91 9.64 -7.94
N ASP A 51 -31.32 8.50 -8.52
CA ASP A 51 -30.49 7.30 -8.63
C ASP A 51 -29.57 7.31 -9.87
N ALA A 52 -30.01 7.86 -11.01
CA ALA A 52 -29.22 7.87 -12.25
C ALA A 52 -27.87 8.63 -12.10
N ARG A 53 -27.88 9.77 -11.41
CA ARG A 53 -26.64 10.55 -11.15
C ARG A 53 -25.66 9.76 -10.27
N SER A 54 -26.18 9.02 -9.28
CA SER A 54 -25.37 8.15 -8.43
C SER A 54 -24.74 7.01 -9.24
N SER A 55 -25.51 6.37 -10.11
CA SER A 55 -25.04 5.31 -11.01
C SER A 55 -23.94 5.80 -11.97
N PHE A 56 -24.08 6.99 -12.55
CA PHE A 56 -23.02 7.61 -13.37
C PHE A 56 -21.74 7.90 -12.57
N VAL A 57 -21.86 8.45 -11.36
CA VAL A 57 -20.69 8.68 -10.50
C VAL A 57 -19.93 7.37 -10.20
N LYS A 58 -20.63 6.24 -10.04
CA LYS A 58 -19.98 4.94 -9.82
C LYS A 58 -19.32 4.39 -11.09
N SER A 59 -19.91 4.63 -12.25
CA SER A 59 -19.29 4.35 -13.55
C SER A 59 -17.99 5.15 -13.72
N ASP A 60 -18.04 6.45 -13.45
CA ASP A 60 -16.87 7.34 -13.54
C ASP A 60 -15.76 6.88 -12.58
N GLN A 61 -16.12 6.44 -11.37
CA GLN A 61 -15.16 5.87 -10.41
C GLN A 61 -14.48 4.59 -10.91
N LEU A 62 -15.15 3.77 -11.72
CA LEU A 62 -14.52 2.60 -12.35
C LEU A 62 -13.55 3.04 -13.45
N ILE A 63 -13.96 3.97 -14.31
CA ILE A 63 -13.12 4.51 -15.39
C ILE A 63 -11.86 5.16 -14.80
N GLU A 64 -12.01 5.98 -13.76
CA GLU A 64 -10.91 6.62 -13.04
C GLU A 64 -9.97 5.58 -12.41
N ALA A 65 -10.52 4.51 -11.82
CA ALA A 65 -9.71 3.44 -11.25
C ALA A 65 -8.87 2.71 -12.32
N ILE A 66 -9.45 2.46 -13.50
CA ILE A 66 -8.73 1.85 -14.64
C ILE A 66 -7.62 2.80 -15.13
N HIS A 67 -7.91 4.09 -15.31
CA HIS A 67 -6.92 5.08 -15.72
C HIS A 67 -5.77 5.23 -14.71
N THR A 68 -6.09 5.23 -13.42
CA THR A 68 -5.10 5.28 -12.34
C THR A 68 -4.24 4.03 -12.35
N PHE A 69 -4.85 2.85 -12.50
CA PHE A 69 -4.12 1.59 -12.64
C PHE A 69 -3.16 1.61 -13.83
N GLU A 70 -3.60 2.04 -15.02
CA GLU A 70 -2.74 2.09 -16.22
C GLU A 70 -1.59 3.10 -16.09
N THR A 71 -1.85 4.25 -15.46
CA THR A 71 -0.79 5.21 -15.11
C THR A 71 0.25 4.55 -14.21
N LYS A 72 -0.19 3.88 -13.13
CA LYS A 72 0.73 3.20 -12.20
C LYS A 72 1.43 1.99 -12.82
N ARG A 73 0.80 1.27 -13.74
CA ARG A 73 1.42 0.18 -14.50
C ARG A 73 2.57 0.70 -15.34
N THR A 74 2.36 1.82 -16.04
CA THR A 74 3.37 2.46 -16.88
C THR A 74 4.54 2.99 -16.05
N GLU A 75 4.26 3.74 -14.98
CA GLU A 75 5.30 4.20 -14.03
C GLU A 75 6.10 3.03 -13.43
N SER A 76 5.43 1.92 -13.11
CA SER A 76 6.08 0.72 -12.57
C SER A 76 6.96 0.05 -13.62
N GLN A 77 6.52 -0.03 -14.87
CA GLN A 77 7.28 -0.64 -15.96
C GLN A 77 8.63 0.07 -16.17
N ASP A 78 8.64 1.40 -16.20
CA ASP A 78 9.86 2.18 -16.36
C ASP A 78 10.80 2.01 -15.15
N GLY A 79 10.23 2.06 -13.94
CA GLY A 79 10.99 1.86 -12.70
C GLY A 79 11.60 0.45 -12.59
N LEU A 80 10.87 -0.58 -13.02
CA LEU A 80 11.35 -1.97 -13.01
C LEU A 80 12.48 -2.19 -14.01
N LYS A 81 12.45 -1.53 -15.17
CA LYS A 81 13.55 -1.59 -16.13
C LYS A 81 14.84 -1.03 -15.52
N PHE A 82 14.75 0.12 -14.86
CA PHE A 82 15.91 0.70 -14.17
C PHE A 82 16.42 -0.20 -13.03
N ALA A 83 15.52 -0.78 -12.25
CA ALA A 83 15.89 -1.72 -11.19
C ALA A 83 16.56 -2.98 -11.76
N TYR A 84 16.10 -3.50 -12.90
CA TYR A 84 16.72 -4.63 -13.59
C TYR A 84 18.15 -4.33 -14.00
N ASP A 85 18.39 -3.19 -14.67
CA ASP A 85 19.73 -2.80 -15.12
C ASP A 85 20.70 -2.66 -13.93
N LYS A 86 20.22 -2.14 -12.79
CA LYS A 86 21.00 -2.08 -11.55
C LYS A 86 21.29 -3.45 -10.96
N ILE A 87 20.28 -4.31 -10.84
CA ILE A 87 20.45 -5.66 -10.30
C ILE A 87 21.41 -6.46 -11.17
N ASP A 88 21.30 -6.37 -12.50
CA ASP A 88 22.23 -7.03 -13.43
C ASP A 88 23.67 -6.53 -13.22
N SER A 89 23.86 -5.22 -13.10
CA SER A 89 25.18 -4.64 -12.78
C SER A 89 25.71 -5.14 -11.44
N ILE A 90 24.88 -5.20 -10.39
CA ILE A 90 25.27 -5.72 -9.07
C ILE A 90 25.75 -7.17 -9.20
N LEU A 91 24.99 -8.02 -9.88
CA LEU A 91 25.30 -9.44 -10.02
C LEU A 91 26.56 -9.70 -10.86
N GLN A 92 26.83 -8.88 -11.88
CA GLN A 92 28.04 -8.99 -12.71
C GLN A 92 29.33 -8.64 -11.98
N HIS A 93 29.26 -7.78 -10.95
CA HIS A 93 30.41 -7.32 -10.18
C HIS A 93 30.48 -7.97 -8.78
N TYR A 94 29.64 -8.98 -8.53
CA TYR A 94 29.56 -9.63 -7.22
C TYR A 94 30.74 -10.60 -7.00
N ASP A 95 31.61 -10.26 -6.06
CA ASP A 95 32.74 -11.07 -5.61
C ASP A 95 32.91 -11.01 -4.09
N VAL A 96 33.96 -11.62 -3.54
CA VAL A 96 34.19 -11.71 -2.09
C VAL A 96 34.46 -10.34 -1.46
N GLU A 97 35.21 -9.47 -2.13
CA GLU A 97 35.60 -8.14 -1.63
C GLU A 97 34.43 -7.15 -1.73
N SER A 98 33.61 -7.28 -2.78
CA SER A 98 32.44 -6.44 -3.05
C SER A 98 31.14 -6.99 -2.43
N ALA A 99 31.15 -8.20 -1.86
CA ALA A 99 29.96 -8.91 -1.37
C ALA A 99 29.08 -8.05 -0.44
N ARG A 100 29.70 -7.40 0.56
CA ARG A 100 28.98 -6.59 1.55
C ARG A 100 28.35 -5.34 0.95
N PRO A 101 29.09 -4.42 0.30
CA PRO A 101 28.50 -3.22 -0.28
C PRO A 101 27.45 -3.55 -1.35
N LEU A 102 27.68 -4.56 -2.19
CA LEU A 102 26.74 -4.94 -3.25
C LEU A 102 25.47 -5.65 -2.73
N THR A 103 25.56 -6.37 -1.62
CA THR A 103 24.35 -6.94 -0.97
C THR A 103 23.46 -5.84 -0.38
N ILE A 104 24.06 -4.79 0.19
CA ILE A 104 23.31 -3.62 0.69
C ILE A 104 22.67 -2.87 -0.48
N GLU A 105 23.41 -2.63 -1.56
CA GLU A 105 22.86 -1.97 -2.75
C GLU A 105 21.72 -2.79 -3.37
N PHE A 106 21.84 -4.12 -3.41
CA PHE A 106 20.76 -5.01 -3.85
C PHE A 106 19.52 -4.82 -2.99
N GLU A 107 19.66 -4.78 -1.66
CA GLU A 107 18.54 -4.60 -0.73
C GLU A 107 17.77 -3.30 -1.03
N GLU A 108 18.49 -2.20 -1.22
CA GLU A 108 17.90 -0.90 -1.54
C GLU A 108 17.07 -0.98 -2.84
N VAL A 109 17.68 -1.46 -3.92
CA VAL A 109 17.01 -1.58 -5.23
C VAL A 109 15.83 -2.55 -5.17
N TRP A 110 15.99 -3.69 -4.49
CA TRP A 110 14.98 -4.72 -4.39
C TRP A 110 13.78 -4.27 -3.54
N SER A 111 14.02 -3.51 -2.48
CA SER A 111 12.96 -2.94 -1.65
C SER A 111 12.05 -2.00 -2.45
N GLU A 112 12.61 -1.21 -3.37
CA GLU A 112 11.84 -0.36 -4.28
C GLU A 112 11.00 -1.20 -5.26
N VAL A 113 11.54 -2.30 -5.79
CA VAL A 113 10.80 -3.23 -6.65
C VAL A 113 9.59 -3.79 -5.92
N LEU A 114 9.77 -4.27 -4.68
CA LEU A 114 8.69 -4.80 -3.85
C LEU A 114 7.60 -3.76 -3.62
N GLN A 115 7.98 -2.52 -3.28
CA GLN A 115 7.04 -1.42 -3.05
C GLN A 115 6.25 -1.06 -4.32
N ARG A 116 6.90 -1.00 -5.48
CA ARG A 116 6.24 -0.70 -6.77
C ARG A 116 5.21 -1.75 -7.13
N ILE A 117 5.56 -3.03 -7.02
CA ILE A 117 4.63 -4.12 -7.33
C ILE A 117 3.46 -4.15 -6.34
N ASP A 118 3.70 -3.90 -5.05
CA ASP A 118 2.62 -3.83 -4.06
C ASP A 118 1.64 -2.69 -4.38
N ASN A 119 2.16 -1.49 -4.69
CA ASN A 119 1.34 -0.36 -5.12
C ASN A 119 0.50 -0.69 -6.35
N LEU A 120 1.09 -1.35 -7.36
CA LEU A 120 0.38 -1.76 -8.56
C LEU A 120 -0.75 -2.76 -8.25
N ARG A 121 -0.49 -3.72 -7.34
CA ARG A 121 -1.50 -4.67 -6.86
C ARG A 121 -2.65 -3.98 -6.12
N GLN A 122 -2.36 -2.98 -5.30
CA GLN A 122 -3.40 -2.21 -4.60
C GLN A 122 -4.31 -1.45 -5.58
N GLN A 123 -3.76 -0.90 -6.66
CA GLN A 123 -4.56 -0.25 -7.70
C GLN A 123 -5.42 -1.27 -8.46
N PHE A 124 -4.87 -2.44 -8.80
CA PHE A 124 -5.63 -3.51 -9.41
C PHE A 124 -6.81 -3.95 -8.53
N ASN A 125 -6.58 -4.16 -7.24
CA ASN A 125 -7.65 -4.49 -6.28
C ASN A 125 -8.73 -3.41 -6.21
N THR A 126 -8.36 -2.14 -6.42
CA THR A 126 -9.34 -1.05 -6.53
C THR A 126 -10.20 -1.21 -7.77
N VAL A 127 -9.63 -1.55 -8.93
CA VAL A 127 -10.39 -1.87 -10.16
C VAL A 127 -11.36 -3.04 -9.92
N CYS A 128 -10.92 -4.11 -9.26
CA CYS A 128 -11.79 -5.25 -8.93
C CYS A 128 -12.98 -4.82 -8.06
N ARG A 129 -12.75 -4.04 -7.01
CA ARG A 129 -13.82 -3.55 -6.13
C ARG A 129 -14.78 -2.60 -6.85
N ARG A 130 -14.27 -1.68 -7.66
CA ARG A 130 -15.10 -0.70 -8.40
C ARG A 130 -15.92 -1.38 -9.49
N SER A 131 -15.36 -2.36 -10.19
CA SER A 131 -16.09 -3.12 -11.21
C SER A 131 -17.20 -3.98 -10.60
N ALA A 132 -16.95 -4.66 -9.48
CA ALA A 132 -17.99 -5.36 -8.74
C ALA A 132 -19.15 -4.43 -8.37
N THR A 133 -18.84 -3.23 -7.87
CA THR A 133 -19.85 -2.20 -7.54
C THR A 133 -20.65 -1.77 -8.78
N TYR A 134 -19.98 -1.58 -9.91
CA TYR A 134 -20.62 -1.18 -11.17
C TYR A 134 -21.59 -2.25 -11.69
N PHE A 135 -21.18 -3.52 -11.69
CA PHE A 135 -22.07 -4.61 -12.10
C PHE A 135 -23.27 -4.79 -11.17
N SER A 136 -23.10 -4.63 -9.85
CA SER A 136 -24.24 -4.65 -8.93
C SER A 136 -25.24 -3.52 -9.20
N ILE A 137 -24.78 -2.37 -9.71
CA ILE A 137 -25.67 -1.29 -10.14
C ILE A 137 -26.40 -1.68 -11.42
N LEU A 138 -25.69 -2.21 -12.43
CA LEU A 138 -26.32 -2.68 -13.67
C LEU A 138 -27.42 -3.71 -13.39
N GLU A 139 -27.15 -4.67 -12.51
CA GLU A 139 -28.11 -5.68 -12.06
C GLU A 139 -29.31 -5.03 -11.35
N ARG A 140 -29.06 -4.08 -10.44
CA ARG A 140 -30.13 -3.34 -9.75
C ARG A 140 -31.01 -2.56 -10.72
N GLU A 141 -30.44 -1.76 -11.61
CA GLU A 141 -31.21 -0.97 -12.59
C GLU A 141 -32.03 -1.87 -13.52
N THR A 142 -31.44 -3.00 -13.94
CA THR A 142 -32.11 -4.00 -14.77
C THR A 142 -33.28 -4.65 -14.01
N ALA A 143 -33.10 -4.95 -12.73
CA ALA A 143 -34.13 -5.56 -11.90
C ALA A 143 -35.39 -4.69 -11.74
N LEU A 144 -35.22 -3.35 -11.81
CA LEU A 144 -36.29 -2.36 -11.70
C LEU A 144 -37.10 -2.16 -12.99
N LEU A 145 -36.71 -2.79 -14.11
CA LEU A 145 -37.49 -2.75 -15.35
C LEU A 145 -38.82 -3.47 -15.19
N ASN A 146 -39.91 -2.80 -15.58
CA ASN A 146 -41.27 -3.36 -15.54
C ASN A 146 -41.62 -4.21 -16.77
N ASP A 147 -40.95 -3.95 -17.90
CA ASP A 147 -41.12 -4.70 -19.15
C ASP A 147 -40.27 -5.98 -19.10
N MET A 148 -40.93 -7.12 -18.98
CA MET A 148 -40.26 -8.42 -18.76
C MET A 148 -39.38 -8.84 -19.94
N GLU A 149 -39.81 -8.56 -21.17
CA GLU A 149 -39.02 -8.90 -22.36
C GLU A 149 -37.72 -8.09 -22.40
N LYS A 150 -37.82 -6.77 -22.15
CA LYS A 150 -36.64 -5.91 -22.06
C LYS A 150 -35.76 -6.24 -20.88
N LYS A 151 -36.35 -6.64 -19.75
CA LYS A 151 -35.59 -7.05 -18.57
C LYS A 151 -34.73 -8.27 -18.88
N GLU A 152 -35.32 -9.32 -19.43
CA GLU A 152 -34.59 -10.54 -19.82
C GLU A 152 -33.49 -10.23 -20.85
N GLU A 153 -33.78 -9.37 -21.83
CA GLU A 153 -32.78 -8.91 -22.81
C GLU A 153 -31.58 -8.21 -22.13
N GLN A 154 -31.84 -7.29 -21.19
CA GLN A 154 -30.77 -6.58 -20.47
C GLN A 154 -30.00 -7.52 -19.52
N GLU A 155 -30.67 -8.45 -18.85
CA GLU A 155 -30.03 -9.46 -17.99
C GLU A 155 -29.05 -10.31 -18.80
N GLN A 156 -29.45 -10.77 -20.00
CA GLN A 156 -28.58 -11.53 -20.88
C GLN A 156 -27.36 -10.71 -21.35
N ARG A 157 -27.56 -9.45 -21.74
CA ARG A 157 -26.47 -8.55 -22.14
C ARG A 157 -25.49 -8.32 -21.00
N ASN A 158 -25.99 -8.07 -19.78
CA ASN A 158 -25.16 -7.88 -18.60
C ASN A 158 -24.36 -9.14 -18.24
N ALA A 159 -24.98 -10.32 -18.35
CA ALA A 159 -24.29 -11.59 -18.11
C ALA A 159 -23.12 -11.82 -19.09
N ILE A 160 -23.32 -11.53 -20.38
CA ILE A 160 -22.26 -11.63 -21.40
C ILE A 160 -21.12 -10.64 -21.10
N LEU A 161 -21.44 -9.39 -20.77
CA LEU A 161 -20.45 -8.39 -20.40
C LEU A 161 -19.68 -8.79 -19.14
N ARG A 162 -20.38 -9.33 -18.13
CA ARG A 162 -19.76 -9.79 -16.89
C ARG A 162 -18.81 -10.94 -17.13
N GLN A 163 -19.22 -11.92 -17.92
CA GLN A 163 -18.37 -13.06 -18.29
C GLN A 163 -17.08 -12.60 -18.99
N HIS A 164 -17.19 -11.69 -19.95
CA HIS A 164 -16.02 -11.14 -20.65
C HIS A 164 -15.12 -10.36 -19.68
N TRP A 165 -15.69 -9.54 -18.81
CA TRP A 165 -14.96 -8.78 -17.81
C TRP A 165 -14.21 -9.69 -16.83
N ASP A 166 -14.88 -10.70 -16.28
CA ASP A 166 -14.29 -11.65 -15.34
C ASP A 166 -13.17 -12.47 -16.00
N HIS A 167 -13.30 -12.79 -17.30
CA HIS A 167 -12.23 -13.45 -18.07
C HIS A 167 -10.97 -12.58 -18.18
N GLU A 168 -11.10 -11.30 -18.53
CA GLU A 168 -9.95 -10.39 -18.61
C GLU A 168 -9.34 -10.09 -17.23
N LEU A 169 -10.16 -9.95 -16.19
CA LEU A 169 -9.67 -9.84 -14.81
C LEU A 169 -8.88 -11.09 -14.39
N GLY A 170 -9.38 -12.29 -14.72
CA GLY A 170 -8.70 -13.55 -14.40
C GLY A 170 -7.32 -13.66 -15.03
N LYS A 171 -7.13 -13.15 -16.26
CA LYS A 171 -5.79 -13.08 -16.89
C LYS A 171 -4.84 -12.17 -16.12
N ALA A 172 -5.32 -11.02 -15.67
CA ALA A 172 -4.53 -10.08 -14.88
C ALA A 172 -4.16 -10.67 -13.51
N GLU A 173 -5.09 -11.36 -12.84
CA GLU A 173 -4.82 -12.09 -11.59
C GLU A 173 -3.75 -13.17 -11.76
N ALA A 174 -3.85 -13.97 -12.83
CA ALA A 174 -2.84 -14.97 -13.16
C ALA A 174 -1.45 -14.34 -13.39
N THR A 175 -1.40 -13.16 -14.00
CA THR A 175 -0.15 -12.39 -14.17
C THR A 175 0.42 -11.97 -12.83
N PHE A 176 -0.39 -11.47 -11.89
CA PHE A 176 0.07 -11.13 -10.54
C PHE A 176 0.56 -12.35 -9.75
N ALA A 177 0.00 -13.53 -9.98
CA ALA A 177 0.49 -14.77 -9.40
C ALA A 177 1.89 -15.13 -9.92
N GLN A 178 2.15 -14.96 -11.22
CA GLN A 178 3.48 -15.15 -11.79
C GLN A 178 4.49 -14.12 -11.26
N ILE A 179 4.08 -12.85 -11.16
CA ILE A 179 4.90 -11.79 -10.55
C ILE A 179 5.26 -12.16 -9.12
N LYS A 180 4.31 -12.70 -8.34
CA LYS A 180 4.59 -13.14 -6.96
C LYS A 180 5.70 -14.19 -6.91
N LEU A 181 5.69 -15.18 -7.80
CA LEU A 181 6.75 -16.20 -7.85
C LEU A 181 8.12 -15.58 -8.15
N LEU A 182 8.18 -14.60 -9.04
CA LEU A 182 9.41 -13.86 -9.34
C LEU A 182 9.90 -13.05 -8.13
N LEU A 183 9.00 -12.43 -7.38
CA LEU A 183 9.35 -11.73 -6.15
C LEU A 183 9.87 -12.68 -5.07
N ASP A 184 9.25 -13.86 -4.93
CA ASP A 184 9.71 -14.87 -3.98
C ASP A 184 11.13 -15.34 -4.36
N ASN A 185 11.42 -15.56 -5.64
CA ASN A 185 12.77 -15.91 -6.12
C ASN A 185 13.81 -14.79 -5.86
N GLY A 186 13.44 -13.52 -6.08
CA GLY A 186 14.34 -12.41 -5.80
C GLY A 186 14.60 -12.21 -4.29
N ASN A 187 13.61 -12.50 -3.44
CA ASN A 187 13.81 -12.56 -1.98
C ASN A 187 14.80 -13.67 -1.58
N ASP A 188 14.73 -14.83 -2.23
CA ASP A 188 15.68 -15.92 -1.99
C ASP A 188 17.09 -15.56 -2.48
N LEU A 189 17.21 -14.88 -3.63
CA LEU A 189 18.49 -14.36 -4.11
C LEU A 189 19.13 -13.40 -3.11
N TYR A 190 18.37 -12.42 -2.59
CA TYR A 190 18.85 -11.53 -1.54
C TYR A 190 19.37 -12.31 -0.31
N ARG A 191 18.62 -13.31 0.15
CA ARG A 191 19.04 -14.15 1.28
C ARG A 191 20.34 -14.90 0.99
N LEU A 192 20.52 -15.41 -0.23
CA LEU A 192 21.75 -16.07 -0.64
C LEU A 192 22.94 -15.10 -0.64
N MET A 193 22.78 -13.89 -1.17
CA MET A 193 23.81 -12.84 -1.13
C MET A 193 24.18 -12.45 0.31
N LEU A 194 23.18 -12.32 1.18
CA LEU A 194 23.40 -12.03 2.60
C LEU A 194 24.15 -13.15 3.32
N ILE A 195 23.74 -14.41 3.11
CA ILE A 195 24.44 -15.58 3.69
C ILE A 195 25.89 -15.65 3.18
N SER A 196 26.11 -15.41 1.89
CA SER A 196 27.45 -15.38 1.29
C SER A 196 28.33 -14.33 1.95
N THR A 197 27.80 -13.11 2.08
CA THR A 197 28.49 -12.00 2.75
C THR A 197 28.86 -12.33 4.19
N LEU A 198 27.93 -12.86 4.97
CA LEU A 198 28.17 -13.23 6.38
C LEU A 198 29.24 -14.32 6.51
N ARG A 199 29.28 -15.29 5.59
CA ARG A 199 30.31 -16.34 5.57
C ARG A 199 31.68 -15.79 5.20
N ALA A 200 31.74 -14.87 4.24
CA ALA A 200 32.99 -14.21 3.86
C ALA A 200 33.59 -13.47 5.05
N THR A 201 32.79 -12.63 5.73
CA THR A 201 33.22 -11.91 6.93
C THR A 201 33.66 -12.86 8.05
N LEU A 202 32.89 -13.91 8.35
CA LEU A 202 33.27 -14.86 9.39
C LEU A 202 34.60 -15.58 9.08
N SER A 203 34.86 -15.87 7.81
CA SER A 203 36.10 -16.53 7.38
C SER A 203 37.31 -15.62 7.54
N GLU A 204 37.16 -14.33 7.24
CA GLU A 204 38.18 -13.30 7.47
C GLU A 204 38.52 -13.18 8.96
N GLU A 205 37.51 -13.05 9.82
CA GLU A 205 37.67 -12.94 11.28
C GLU A 205 38.31 -14.20 11.90
N ILE A 206 37.98 -15.40 11.41
CA ILE A 206 38.65 -16.64 11.83
C ILE A 206 40.15 -16.58 11.47
N GLY A 207 40.48 -16.06 10.29
CA GLY A 207 41.87 -15.85 9.86
C GLY A 207 42.60 -14.86 10.77
N GLU A 208 41.97 -13.75 11.14
CA GLU A 208 42.54 -12.78 12.07
C GLU A 208 42.78 -13.38 13.46
N ILE A 209 41.82 -14.13 13.99
CA ILE A 209 41.96 -14.84 15.27
C ILE A 209 43.15 -15.80 15.23
N GLN A 210 43.30 -16.59 14.15
CA GLN A 210 44.45 -17.48 13.99
C GLN A 210 45.78 -16.72 13.98
N GLN A 211 45.83 -15.56 13.32
CA GLN A 211 47.03 -14.72 13.33
C GLN A 211 47.32 -14.15 14.73
N ILE A 212 46.30 -13.74 15.48
CA ILE A 212 46.45 -13.25 16.85
C ILE A 212 47.00 -14.38 17.73
N THR A 213 46.45 -15.58 17.64
CA THR A 213 46.94 -16.75 18.38
C THR A 213 48.41 -17.04 18.03
N ALA A 214 48.78 -17.06 16.75
CA ALA A 214 50.17 -17.29 16.34
C ALA A 214 51.13 -16.21 16.86
N ARG A 215 50.71 -14.94 16.89
CA ARG A 215 51.50 -13.84 17.48
C ARG A 215 51.63 -13.98 19.00
N ALA A 216 50.58 -14.39 19.68
CA ALA A 216 50.59 -14.62 21.12
C ALA A 216 51.51 -15.80 21.50
N ASP A 217 51.47 -16.90 20.75
CA ASP A 217 52.36 -18.06 20.95
C ASP A 217 53.83 -17.67 20.77
N LYS A 218 54.12 -16.85 19.74
CA LYS A 218 55.47 -16.32 19.53
C LYS A 218 55.92 -15.44 20.69
N LEU A 219 55.06 -14.53 21.17
CA LEU A 219 55.39 -13.68 22.31
C LEU A 219 55.66 -14.49 23.58
N LEU A 220 54.88 -15.55 23.84
CA LEU A 220 55.10 -16.45 24.97
C LEU A 220 56.44 -17.18 24.86
N LEU A 221 56.85 -17.58 23.64
CA LEU A 221 58.16 -18.18 23.41
C LEU A 221 59.29 -17.18 23.70
N ASP A 222 59.20 -15.97 23.16
CA ASP A 222 60.20 -14.90 23.35
C ASP A 222 60.33 -14.55 24.85
N LEU A 223 59.21 -14.48 25.58
CA LEU A 223 59.21 -14.23 27.03
C LEU A 223 59.87 -15.37 27.83
N ARG A 224 59.69 -16.62 27.42
CA ARG A 224 60.36 -17.77 28.06
C ARG A 224 61.86 -17.72 27.86
N GLN A 225 62.31 -17.46 26.64
CA GLN A 225 63.75 -17.30 26.34
C GLN A 225 64.36 -16.20 27.18
N LEU A 226 63.71 -15.04 27.25
CA LEU A 226 64.19 -13.91 28.07
C LEU A 226 64.26 -14.26 29.57
N ALA A 227 63.30 -15.02 30.09
CA ALA A 227 63.31 -15.48 31.47
C ALA A 227 64.43 -16.49 31.74
N GLU A 228 64.68 -17.42 30.82
CA GLU A 228 65.78 -18.39 30.90
C GLU A 228 67.15 -17.71 30.84
N GLU A 229 67.37 -16.80 29.89
CA GLU A 229 68.58 -15.99 29.79
C GLU A 229 68.80 -15.15 31.06
N GLY A 230 67.74 -14.54 31.59
CA GLY A 230 67.80 -13.79 32.85
C GLY A 230 68.18 -14.64 34.06
N LEU A 231 67.76 -15.92 34.08
CA LEU A 231 68.13 -16.89 35.12
C LEU A 231 69.60 -17.31 35.01
N GLU A 232 70.14 -17.49 33.80
CA GLU A 232 71.56 -17.83 33.58
C GLU A 232 72.53 -16.71 33.95
N MET A 233 72.08 -15.46 33.91
CA MET A 233 72.89 -14.29 34.27
C MET A 233 72.97 -14.02 35.78
N LEU A 234 72.22 -14.75 36.61
CA LEU A 234 72.32 -14.63 38.06
C LEU A 234 73.59 -15.33 38.56
N PRO A 235 74.38 -14.70 39.46
CA PRO A 235 75.57 -15.33 40.01
C PRO A 235 75.19 -16.61 40.75
N GLN A 236 75.78 -17.74 40.35
CA GLN A 236 75.63 -18.98 41.11
C GLN A 236 76.32 -18.81 42.45
N ALA A 237 75.53 -18.75 43.52
CA ALA A 237 76.01 -18.71 44.90
C ALA A 237 76.68 -20.02 45.31
#